data_AF-A0A1Z7YXW2-F1
#
_entry.id   AF-A0A1Z7YXW2-F1
#
_cell.length_a   1.000
_cell.length_b   1.000
_cell.length_c   1.000
_cell.angle_alpha   90.00
_cell.angle_beta   90.00
_cell.angle_gamma   90.00
#
_symmetry.space_group_name_H-M   'P 1'
#
loop_
_entity.id
_entity.type
_entity.pdbx_description
1 polymer ?
#
loop_
_entity_poly.entity_id
_entity_poly.type
_entity_poly.pdbx_seq_one_letter_code
_entity_poly.pdbx_strand_id
1 'polypeptide(L)'
;MMPYLMTTDDTGIACVAGESMTPLMLSFSKYTTSIDQLAVLTHMVGGTCADSLANEANLEYLRLASDQRISAAKDARIRSKRYHALAAKRQYKAYKALIRSFGEIGEECPSFSSEQEQFVWIIGTATALQAVLSDTLGGMEAGVPKTIAPKAMRAAACLDTPEGNRLWWGLPKAIKSVLWTVLPGAGEDGVDPWKEMKKAARIGENEGVRMSQALMAMAANNASKTELVKDTIRAHAHSLKNIASNREFNLVDIMATDMITALSDSLWTEALGHRTPHGGLGTFWDDVDEDDVELDIDIDDL
;
A
#
# COMPACT_ATOMS: atom_id res chain seq x y z
N MET A 1 1.22 -22.95 -4.31
CA MET A 1 0.44 -22.02 -5.14
C MET A 1 0.60 -20.58 -4.69
N MET A 2 0.41 -20.18 -3.42
CA MET A 2 0.81 -18.81 -3.00
C MET A 2 2.28 -18.49 -3.28
N PRO A 3 3.27 -19.39 -3.05
CA PRO A 3 4.66 -19.11 -3.40
C PRO A 3 4.89 -18.84 -4.90
N TYR A 4 4.13 -19.48 -5.78
CA TYR A 4 4.23 -19.22 -7.23
C TYR A 4 3.48 -17.95 -7.65
N LEU A 5 2.35 -17.65 -7.00
CA LEU A 5 1.63 -16.42 -7.28
C LEU A 5 2.47 -15.19 -6.96
N MET A 6 3.31 -15.24 -5.92
CA MET A 6 4.20 -14.13 -5.57
C MET A 6 5.24 -13.78 -6.64
N THR A 7 5.53 -14.68 -7.59
CA THR A 7 6.52 -14.44 -8.65
C THR A 7 5.94 -13.77 -9.89
N THR A 8 4.61 -13.63 -9.99
CA THR A 8 3.96 -13.03 -11.16
C THR A 8 4.17 -11.53 -11.21
N ASP A 9 4.19 -10.98 -12.42
CA ASP A 9 4.18 -9.54 -12.72
C ASP A 9 2.77 -9.02 -13.07
N ASP A 10 1.74 -9.87 -13.01
CA ASP A 10 0.37 -9.55 -13.41
C ASP A 10 -0.56 -9.50 -12.19
N THR A 11 -0.80 -8.28 -11.68
CA THR A 11 -1.77 -8.04 -10.60
C THR A 11 -3.17 -8.50 -10.98
N GLY A 12 -3.56 -8.40 -12.25
CA GLY A 12 -4.88 -8.83 -12.74
C GLY A 12 -5.09 -10.34 -12.62
N ILE A 13 -4.12 -11.14 -13.04
CA ILE A 13 -4.12 -12.60 -12.83
C ILE A 13 -4.14 -12.91 -11.34
N ALA A 14 -3.35 -12.21 -10.52
CA ALA A 14 -3.36 -12.40 -9.08
C ALA A 14 -4.73 -12.11 -8.47
N CYS A 15 -5.40 -11.04 -8.90
CA CYS A 15 -6.75 -10.71 -8.49
C CYS A 15 -7.76 -11.80 -8.82
N VAL A 16 -7.81 -12.21 -10.09
CA VAL A 16 -8.77 -13.23 -10.54
C VAL A 16 -8.50 -14.56 -9.86
N ALA A 17 -7.24 -14.98 -9.75
CA ALA A 17 -6.86 -16.22 -9.07
C ALA A 17 -7.21 -16.18 -7.58
N GLY A 18 -6.85 -15.09 -6.89
CA GLY A 18 -7.14 -14.88 -5.47
C GLY A 18 -8.64 -14.92 -5.19
N GLU A 19 -9.46 -14.23 -5.99
CA GLU A 19 -10.91 -14.18 -5.78
C GLU A 19 -11.61 -15.50 -6.12
N SER A 20 -11.26 -16.11 -7.27
CA SER A 20 -11.95 -17.31 -7.77
C SER A 20 -11.57 -18.58 -7.01
N MET A 21 -10.31 -18.71 -6.61
CA MET A 21 -9.82 -19.94 -6.00
C MET A 21 -9.96 -19.95 -4.47
N THR A 22 -10.14 -18.79 -3.81
CA THR A 22 -10.30 -18.71 -2.34
C THR A 22 -11.39 -19.64 -1.81
N PRO A 23 -12.63 -19.67 -2.34
CA PRO A 23 -13.68 -20.54 -1.79
C PRO A 23 -13.31 -22.03 -1.84
N LEU A 24 -12.65 -22.46 -2.92
CA LEU A 24 -12.18 -23.83 -3.08
C LEU A 24 -11.11 -24.16 -2.04
N MET A 25 -10.11 -23.29 -1.83
CA MET A 25 -9.07 -23.51 -0.82
C MET A 25 -9.64 -23.58 0.59
N LEU A 26 -10.54 -22.64 0.93
CA LEU A 26 -11.13 -22.56 2.26
C LEU A 26 -12.06 -23.75 2.56
N SER A 27 -12.56 -24.46 1.54
CA SER A 27 -13.31 -25.70 1.74
C SER A 27 -12.49 -26.79 2.45
N PHE A 28 -11.15 -26.71 2.40
CA PHE A 28 -10.24 -27.62 3.08
C PHE A 28 -9.84 -27.17 4.50
N SER A 29 -10.38 -26.06 5.01
CA SER A 29 -10.02 -25.48 6.33
C SER A 29 -10.19 -26.43 7.51
N LYS A 30 -11.07 -27.43 7.40
CA LYS A 30 -11.27 -28.45 8.43
C LYS A 30 -10.09 -29.42 8.59
N TYR A 31 -9.14 -29.43 7.66
CA TYR A 31 -8.10 -30.45 7.59
C TYR A 31 -6.70 -29.96 7.97
N THR A 32 -6.43 -28.64 7.98
CA THR A 32 -5.10 -28.11 8.32
C THR A 32 -5.12 -26.60 8.66
N THR A 33 -4.29 -26.19 9.62
CA THR A 33 -4.07 -24.77 10.01
C THR A 33 -3.38 -23.96 8.91
N SER A 34 -2.66 -24.60 7.99
CA SER A 34 -2.05 -23.93 6.84
C SER A 34 -3.09 -23.28 5.91
N ILE A 35 -4.38 -23.66 6.01
CA ILE A 35 -5.46 -22.97 5.30
C ILE A 35 -5.74 -21.58 5.87
N ASP A 36 -5.58 -21.35 7.19
CA ASP A 36 -5.78 -20.00 7.73
C ASP A 36 -4.67 -19.04 7.30
N GLN A 37 -3.41 -19.50 7.27
CA GLN A 37 -2.30 -18.73 6.71
C GLN A 37 -2.52 -18.42 5.22
N LEU A 38 -3.00 -19.39 4.46
CA LEU A 38 -3.40 -19.19 3.06
C LEU A 38 -4.56 -18.19 2.94
N ALA A 39 -5.55 -18.27 3.82
CA ALA A 39 -6.69 -17.36 3.86
C ALA A 39 -6.28 -15.91 4.12
N VAL A 40 -5.24 -15.67 4.94
CA VAL A 40 -4.65 -14.33 5.12
C VAL A 40 -4.22 -13.78 3.77
N LEU A 41 -3.43 -14.56 3.03
CA LEU A 41 -2.83 -14.11 1.78
C LEU A 41 -3.88 -13.94 0.67
N THR A 42 -4.82 -14.88 0.50
CA THR A 42 -5.80 -14.76 -0.59
C THR A 42 -6.84 -13.67 -0.33
N HIS A 43 -7.24 -13.46 0.94
CA HIS A 43 -8.11 -12.34 1.29
C HIS A 43 -7.40 -10.99 1.23
N MET A 44 -6.08 -10.92 1.49
CA MET A 44 -5.29 -9.73 1.19
C MET A 44 -5.39 -9.40 -0.29
N VAL A 45 -5.05 -10.34 -1.18
CA VAL A 45 -5.09 -10.10 -2.63
C VAL A 45 -6.48 -9.61 -3.05
N GLY A 46 -7.55 -10.34 -2.72
CA GLY A 46 -8.91 -9.90 -3.05
C GLY A 46 -9.30 -8.55 -2.42
N GLY A 47 -8.74 -8.21 -1.26
CA GLY A 47 -8.87 -6.90 -0.64
C GLY A 47 -8.26 -5.80 -1.48
N THR A 48 -6.98 -5.92 -1.82
CA THR A 48 -6.24 -4.95 -2.64
C THR A 48 -6.85 -4.79 -4.03
N CYS A 49 -7.37 -5.86 -4.63
CA CYS A 49 -8.05 -5.80 -5.93
C CYS A 49 -9.33 -4.98 -5.88
N ALA A 50 -10.14 -5.16 -4.82
CA ALA A 50 -11.31 -4.32 -4.61
C ALA A 50 -10.92 -2.85 -4.33
N ASP A 51 -9.81 -2.62 -3.63
CA ASP A 51 -9.30 -1.26 -3.38
C ASP A 51 -8.83 -0.57 -4.67
N SER A 52 -8.18 -1.30 -5.59
CA SER A 52 -7.82 -0.81 -6.92
C SER A 52 -9.05 -0.34 -7.71
N LEU A 53 -10.13 -1.14 -7.72
CA LEU A 53 -11.41 -0.73 -8.32
C LEU A 53 -12.02 0.51 -7.64
N ALA A 54 -11.81 0.65 -6.33
CA ALA A 54 -12.26 1.82 -5.59
C ALA A 54 -11.51 3.10 -6.01
N ASN A 55 -10.20 2.98 -6.23
CA ASN A 55 -9.34 4.06 -6.71
C ASN A 55 -9.71 4.48 -8.14
N GLU A 56 -9.97 3.51 -9.03
CA GLU A 56 -10.45 3.77 -10.40
C GLU A 56 -11.74 4.59 -10.42
N ALA A 57 -12.71 4.20 -9.60
CA ALA A 57 -13.96 4.96 -9.43
C ALA A 57 -13.73 6.33 -8.78
N ASN A 58 -12.73 6.48 -7.90
CA ASN A 58 -12.36 7.76 -7.31
C ASN A 58 -11.75 8.71 -8.35
N LEU A 59 -10.87 8.24 -9.24
CA LEU A 59 -10.33 9.04 -10.35
C LEU A 59 -11.44 9.52 -11.30
N GLU A 60 -12.46 8.68 -11.55
CA GLU A 60 -13.65 9.09 -12.29
C GLU A 60 -14.43 10.18 -11.55
N TYR A 61 -14.63 10.02 -10.23
CA TYR A 61 -15.26 11.03 -9.39
C TYR A 61 -14.52 12.38 -9.47
N LEU A 62 -13.19 12.40 -9.33
CA LEU A 62 -12.40 13.64 -9.35
C LEU A 62 -12.59 14.41 -10.66
N ARG A 63 -12.53 13.72 -11.81
CA ARG A 63 -12.75 14.32 -13.13
C ARG A 63 -14.17 14.87 -13.28
N LEU A 64 -15.17 14.05 -12.97
CA LEU A 64 -16.57 14.46 -13.08
C LEU A 64 -16.94 15.60 -12.13
N ALA A 65 -16.32 15.66 -10.95
CA ALA A 65 -16.49 16.75 -10.01
C ALA A 65 -15.87 18.05 -10.53
N SER A 66 -14.66 17.97 -11.10
CA SER A 66 -14.00 19.11 -11.76
C SER A 66 -14.86 19.68 -12.90
N ASP A 67 -15.40 18.80 -13.75
CA ASP A 67 -16.29 19.12 -14.88
C ASP A 67 -17.71 19.58 -14.45
N GLN A 68 -17.99 19.71 -13.15
CA GLN A 68 -19.31 20.08 -12.60
C GLN A 68 -20.45 19.11 -12.98
N ARG A 69 -20.13 17.85 -13.31
CA ARG A 69 -21.11 16.79 -13.62
C ARG A 69 -21.62 16.10 -12.36
N ILE A 70 -22.26 16.87 -11.48
CA ILE A 70 -22.56 16.50 -10.09
C ILE A 70 -23.27 15.14 -9.92
N SER A 71 -24.30 14.84 -10.71
CA SER A 71 -25.03 13.57 -10.58
C SER A 71 -24.16 12.36 -10.91
N ALA A 72 -23.34 12.46 -11.95
CA ALA A 72 -22.41 11.40 -12.33
C ALA A 72 -21.25 11.29 -11.33
N ALA A 73 -20.74 12.43 -10.84
CA ALA A 73 -19.72 12.45 -9.79
C ALA A 73 -20.22 11.76 -8.50
N LYS A 74 -21.46 12.02 -8.08
CA LYS A 74 -22.07 11.34 -6.92
C LYS A 74 -22.15 9.82 -7.13
N ASP A 75 -22.53 9.36 -8.32
CA ASP A 75 -22.55 7.92 -8.63
C ASP A 75 -21.15 7.30 -8.55
N ALA A 76 -20.15 7.91 -9.20
CA ALA A 76 -18.76 7.45 -9.15
C ALA A 76 -18.23 7.39 -7.70
N ARG A 77 -18.56 8.38 -6.87
CA ARG A 77 -18.20 8.39 -5.45
C ARG A 77 -18.87 7.25 -4.67
N ILE A 78 -20.14 6.93 -4.96
CA ILE A 78 -20.84 5.79 -4.35
C ILE A 78 -20.20 4.47 -4.78
N ARG A 79 -19.84 4.32 -6.07
CA ARG A 79 -19.11 3.15 -6.56
C ARG A 79 -17.78 2.97 -5.83
N SER A 80 -16.98 4.03 -5.73
CA SER A 80 -15.72 4.02 -4.98
C SER A 80 -15.92 3.56 -3.52
N LYS A 81 -16.90 4.14 -2.80
CA LYS A 81 -17.23 3.72 -1.43
C LYS A 81 -17.64 2.24 -1.31
N ARG A 82 -18.46 1.74 -2.25
CA ARG A 82 -18.88 0.33 -2.27
C ARG A 82 -17.70 -0.62 -2.47
N TYR A 83 -16.75 -0.25 -3.33
CA TYR A 83 -15.55 -1.03 -3.54
C TYR A 83 -14.61 -1.00 -2.33
N HIS A 84 -14.42 0.15 -1.68
CA HIS A 84 -13.69 0.21 -0.41
C HIS A 84 -14.37 -0.62 0.70
N ALA A 85 -15.71 -0.60 0.80
CA ALA A 85 -16.43 -1.47 1.73
C ALA A 85 -16.24 -2.97 1.41
N LEU A 86 -16.17 -3.35 0.13
CA LEU A 86 -15.83 -4.72 -0.27
C LEU A 86 -14.39 -5.08 0.09
N ALA A 87 -13.43 -4.18 -0.17
CA ALA A 87 -12.03 -4.34 0.21
C ALA A 87 -11.90 -4.57 1.72
N ALA A 88 -12.52 -3.70 2.52
CA ALA A 88 -12.56 -3.82 3.97
C ALA A 88 -13.15 -5.16 4.45
N LYS A 89 -14.26 -5.61 3.86
CA LYS A 89 -14.87 -6.92 4.19
C LYS A 89 -13.90 -8.08 3.92
N ARG A 90 -13.12 -8.02 2.85
CA ARG A 90 -12.13 -9.06 2.49
C ARG A 90 -10.90 -8.98 3.40
N GLN A 91 -10.31 -7.80 3.57
CA GLN A 91 -9.15 -7.58 4.44
C GLN A 91 -9.46 -7.91 5.91
N TYR A 92 -10.69 -7.64 6.38
CA TYR A 92 -11.10 -8.03 7.74
C TYR A 92 -11.20 -9.55 7.91
N LYS A 93 -11.55 -10.30 6.85
CA LYS A 93 -11.46 -11.77 6.88
C LYS A 93 -10.00 -12.24 6.96
N ALA A 94 -9.08 -11.56 6.27
CA ALA A 94 -7.64 -11.84 6.40
C ALA A 94 -7.17 -11.62 7.84
N TYR A 95 -7.53 -10.49 8.47
CA TYR A 95 -7.22 -10.23 9.88
C TYR A 95 -7.77 -11.32 10.81
N LYS A 96 -9.02 -11.77 10.63
CA LYS A 96 -9.57 -12.88 11.42
C LYS A 96 -8.81 -14.19 11.20
N ALA A 97 -8.34 -14.46 9.99
CA ALA A 97 -7.53 -15.64 9.69
C ALA A 97 -6.12 -15.54 10.32
N LEU A 98 -5.56 -14.33 10.37
CA LEU A 98 -4.30 -14.06 11.03
C LEU A 98 -4.40 -14.37 12.53
N ILE A 99 -5.48 -13.92 13.19
CA ILE A 99 -5.70 -14.20 14.61
C ILE A 99 -5.88 -15.70 14.87
N ARG A 100 -6.59 -16.43 13.99
CA ARG A 100 -6.70 -17.90 14.15
C ARG A 100 -5.36 -18.61 13.99
N SER A 101 -4.43 -18.05 13.22
CA SER A 101 -3.11 -18.65 12.97
C SER A 101 -2.10 -18.34 14.07
N PHE A 102 -2.08 -17.11 14.60
CA PHE A 102 -1.01 -16.62 15.47
C PHE A 102 -1.49 -16.09 16.84
N GLY A 103 -2.79 -16.07 17.08
CA GLY A 103 -3.37 -15.39 18.25
C GLY A 103 -3.61 -13.90 18.04
N GLU A 104 -4.04 -13.20 19.08
CA GLU A 104 -4.33 -11.77 18.99
C GLU A 104 -3.05 -10.97 18.69
N ILE A 105 -3.13 -10.05 17.73
CA ILE A 105 -1.95 -9.27 17.31
C ILE A 105 -1.75 -8.04 18.21
N GLY A 106 -0.48 -7.66 18.40
CA GLY A 106 -0.11 -6.40 19.06
C GLY A 106 -0.13 -6.43 20.59
N GLU A 107 -0.23 -7.60 21.21
CA GLU A 107 0.05 -7.82 22.64
C GLU A 107 1.42 -8.46 22.82
N GLU A 108 1.59 -9.71 22.38
CA GLU A 108 2.86 -10.45 22.41
C GLU A 108 3.32 -10.80 20.98
N CYS A 109 4.63 -10.92 20.79
CA CYS A 109 5.18 -11.38 19.52
C CYS A 109 5.19 -12.91 19.48
N PRO A 110 4.58 -13.55 18.45
CA PRO A 110 4.59 -14.99 18.34
C PRO A 110 6.00 -15.50 18.02
N SER A 111 6.27 -16.76 18.39
CA SER A 111 7.47 -17.46 17.94
C SER A 111 7.22 -17.99 16.52
N PHE A 112 7.96 -17.48 15.54
CA PHE A 112 7.85 -17.92 14.15
C PHE A 112 8.66 -19.20 13.92
N SER A 113 8.03 -20.23 13.35
CA SER A 113 8.66 -21.50 13.00
C SER A 113 9.40 -21.46 11.65
N SER A 114 9.07 -20.50 10.79
CA SER A 114 9.60 -20.38 9.43
C SER A 114 9.49 -18.95 8.89
N GLU A 115 10.24 -18.65 7.82
CA GLU A 115 10.11 -17.38 7.08
C GLU A 115 8.72 -17.23 6.46
N GLN A 116 8.06 -18.33 6.07
CA GLN A 116 6.68 -18.31 5.58
C GLN A 116 5.71 -17.77 6.64
N GLU A 117 5.89 -18.13 7.90
CA GLU A 117 5.09 -17.58 9.00
C GLU A 117 5.35 -16.10 9.23
N GLN A 118 6.62 -15.68 9.18
CA GLN A 118 6.98 -14.26 9.27
C GLN A 118 6.37 -13.46 8.11
N PHE A 119 6.39 -14.00 6.89
CA PHE A 119 5.77 -13.40 5.72
C PHE A 119 4.26 -13.22 5.91
N VAL A 120 3.56 -14.29 6.33
CA VAL A 120 2.12 -14.24 6.58
C VAL A 120 1.80 -13.25 7.71
N TRP A 121 2.65 -13.18 8.74
CA TRP A 121 2.50 -12.23 9.83
C TRP A 121 2.62 -10.78 9.35
N ILE A 122 3.68 -10.44 8.63
CA ILE A 122 3.90 -9.05 8.22
C ILE A 122 2.88 -8.58 7.19
N ILE A 123 2.54 -9.44 6.23
CA ILE A 123 1.52 -9.17 5.22
C ILE A 123 0.12 -9.10 5.85
N GLY A 124 -0.21 -10.04 6.73
CA GLY A 124 -1.49 -10.02 7.45
C GLY A 124 -1.63 -8.79 8.34
N THR A 125 -0.54 -8.35 8.95
CA THR A 125 -0.48 -7.11 9.74
C THR A 125 -0.73 -5.87 8.88
N ALA A 126 -0.07 -5.77 7.71
CA ALA A 126 -0.33 -4.71 6.75
C ALA A 126 -1.80 -4.72 6.27
N THR A 127 -2.34 -5.91 6.00
CA THR A 127 -3.73 -6.11 5.58
C THR A 127 -4.73 -5.69 6.66
N ALA A 128 -4.41 -5.93 7.94
CA ALA A 128 -5.23 -5.49 9.07
C ALA A 128 -5.32 -3.96 9.14
N LEU A 129 -4.21 -3.25 8.86
CA LEU A 129 -4.21 -1.79 8.76
C LEU A 129 -5.03 -1.32 7.56
N GLN A 130 -4.87 -1.95 6.40
CA GLN A 130 -5.68 -1.66 5.21
C GLN A 130 -7.18 -1.87 5.45
N ALA A 131 -7.57 -2.91 6.20
CA ALA A 131 -8.97 -3.16 6.55
C ALA A 131 -9.63 -1.95 7.24
N VAL A 132 -8.91 -1.32 8.17
CA VAL A 132 -9.39 -0.12 8.88
C VAL A 132 -9.49 1.08 7.94
N LEU A 133 -8.50 1.25 7.07
CA LEU A 133 -8.47 2.35 6.09
C LEU A 133 -9.59 2.21 5.07
N SER A 134 -9.71 1.06 4.40
CA SER A 134 -10.74 0.79 3.42
C SER A 134 -12.14 0.86 4.06
N ASP A 135 -12.32 0.43 5.32
CA ASP A 135 -13.64 0.59 5.97
C ASP A 135 -13.96 2.07 6.20
N THR A 136 -12.98 2.87 6.62
CA THR A 136 -13.13 4.32 6.78
C THR A 136 -13.51 4.99 5.46
N LEU A 137 -12.82 4.65 4.37
CA LEU A 137 -13.10 5.18 3.02
C LEU A 137 -14.44 4.69 2.47
N GLY A 138 -14.85 3.47 2.82
CA GLY A 138 -16.14 2.87 2.48
C GLY A 138 -17.33 3.40 3.29
N GLY A 139 -17.10 4.27 4.28
CA GLY A 139 -18.16 4.81 5.13
C GLY A 139 -18.55 3.91 6.31
N MET A 140 -17.63 3.06 6.77
CA MET A 140 -17.74 2.18 7.93
C MET A 140 -18.81 1.07 7.78
N GLU A 141 -19.14 0.69 6.54
CA GLU A 141 -20.16 -0.33 6.25
C GLU A 141 -19.69 -1.76 6.59
N ALA A 142 -18.38 -2.04 6.56
CA ALA A 142 -17.83 -3.35 6.89
C ALA A 142 -17.73 -3.57 8.40
N GLY A 143 -17.78 -2.49 9.21
CA GLY A 143 -17.78 -2.56 10.66
C GLY A 143 -16.45 -3.01 11.24
N VAL A 144 -15.33 -2.58 10.64
CA VAL A 144 -13.98 -2.96 11.08
C VAL A 144 -13.61 -2.12 12.31
N PRO A 145 -13.29 -2.75 13.45
CA PRO A 145 -12.89 -2.02 14.65
C PRO A 145 -11.63 -1.17 14.42
N LYS A 146 -11.71 0.14 14.67
CA LYS A 146 -10.55 1.05 14.56
C LYS A 146 -9.41 0.71 15.53
N THR A 147 -9.72 -0.03 16.61
CA THR A 147 -8.73 -0.55 17.56
C THR A 147 -7.74 -1.54 16.94
N ILE A 148 -8.04 -2.08 15.75
CA ILE A 148 -7.13 -2.96 14.99
C ILE A 148 -5.89 -2.19 14.51
N ALA A 149 -6.03 -0.93 14.09
CA ALA A 149 -4.90 -0.15 13.55
C ALA A 149 -3.72 -0.05 14.53
N PRO A 150 -3.88 0.39 15.79
CA PRO A 150 -2.77 0.43 16.75
C PRO A 150 -2.24 -0.97 17.11
N LYS A 151 -3.09 -2.01 17.08
CA LYS A 151 -2.63 -3.40 17.27
C LYS A 151 -1.74 -3.88 16.12
N ALA A 152 -2.15 -3.63 14.88
CA ALA A 152 -1.38 -3.96 13.69
C ALA A 152 -0.04 -3.23 13.69
N MET A 153 -0.03 -1.93 14.03
CA MET A 153 1.21 -1.17 14.12
C MET A 153 2.19 -1.72 15.17
N ARG A 154 1.71 -2.19 16.34
CA ARG A 154 2.55 -2.88 17.32
C ARG A 154 3.00 -4.27 16.84
N ALA A 155 2.12 -5.01 16.17
CA ALA A 155 2.43 -6.33 15.63
C ALA A 155 3.57 -6.30 14.59
N ALA A 156 3.64 -5.23 13.78
CA ALA A 156 4.73 -5.05 12.83
C ALA A 156 6.10 -4.91 13.52
N ALA A 157 6.15 -4.36 14.74
CA ALA A 157 7.39 -4.22 15.50
C ALA A 157 8.03 -5.56 15.86
N CYS A 158 7.28 -6.67 15.86
CA CYS A 158 7.80 -8.01 16.11
C CYS A 158 8.85 -8.47 15.08
N LEU A 159 8.86 -7.86 13.88
CA LEU A 159 9.84 -8.12 12.84
C LEU A 159 10.69 -6.87 12.51
N ASP A 160 10.62 -5.81 13.33
CA ASP A 160 11.45 -4.59 13.18
C ASP A 160 12.86 -4.81 13.76
N THR A 161 13.55 -5.84 13.27
CA THR A 161 14.98 -6.10 13.51
C THR A 161 15.78 -5.81 12.24
N PRO A 162 17.12 -5.69 12.29
CA PRO A 162 17.93 -5.56 11.09
C PRO A 162 17.69 -6.69 10.08
N GLU A 163 17.63 -7.93 10.55
CA GLU A 163 17.39 -9.12 9.73
C GLU A 163 15.96 -9.16 9.19
N GLY A 164 14.97 -8.89 10.05
CA GLY A 164 13.56 -8.87 9.67
C GLY A 164 13.23 -7.76 8.68
N ASN A 165 13.81 -6.58 8.85
CA ASN A 165 13.66 -5.50 7.86
C ASN A 165 14.35 -5.82 6.54
N ARG A 166 15.48 -6.53 6.55
CA ARG A 166 16.11 -6.93 5.30
C ARG A 166 15.26 -7.97 4.57
N LEU A 167 14.85 -9.03 5.28
CA LEU A 167 14.05 -10.12 4.72
C LEU A 167 12.67 -9.63 4.23
N TRP A 168 12.06 -8.73 4.98
CA TRP A 168 10.75 -8.15 4.68
C TRP A 168 10.86 -6.70 4.17
N TRP A 169 11.95 -6.40 3.44
CA TRP A 169 12.12 -5.23 2.57
C TRP A 169 11.74 -3.88 3.20
N GLY A 170 11.97 -3.75 4.50
CA GLY A 170 11.70 -2.57 5.32
C GLY A 170 10.25 -2.43 5.79
N LEU A 171 9.33 -3.33 5.42
CA LEU A 171 7.91 -3.22 5.77
C LEU A 171 7.67 -3.10 7.28
N PRO A 172 8.30 -3.91 8.15
CA PRO A 172 8.09 -3.83 9.59
C PRO A 172 8.38 -2.42 10.12
N LYS A 173 9.54 -1.86 9.75
CA LYS A 173 9.92 -0.49 10.09
C LYS A 173 8.98 0.54 9.50
N ALA A 174 8.58 0.39 8.24
CA ALA A 174 7.67 1.32 7.59
C ALA A 174 6.33 1.40 8.32
N ILE A 175 5.69 0.25 8.62
CA ILE A 175 4.41 0.19 9.35
C ILE A 175 4.53 0.79 10.75
N LYS A 176 5.58 0.42 11.50
CA LYS A 176 5.84 0.98 12.84
C LYS A 176 6.04 2.50 12.78
N SER A 177 6.76 3.01 11.76
CA SER A 177 7.01 4.44 11.62
C SER A 177 5.75 5.24 11.29
N VAL A 178 4.77 4.65 10.58
CA VAL A 178 3.46 5.28 10.37
C VAL A 178 2.74 5.52 11.70
N LEU A 179 2.85 4.62 12.68
CA LEU A 179 2.24 4.84 14.01
C LEU A 179 2.74 6.14 14.64
N TRP A 180 4.04 6.41 14.51
CA TRP A 180 4.67 7.59 15.08
C TRP A 180 4.25 8.89 14.41
N THR A 181 3.76 8.85 13.17
CA THR A 181 3.20 10.04 12.50
C THR A 181 1.76 10.33 12.93
N VAL A 182 1.01 9.30 13.34
CA VAL A 182 -0.42 9.41 13.64
C VAL A 182 -0.69 9.58 15.14
N LEU A 183 0.12 8.98 16.02
CA LEU A 183 -0.12 8.95 17.46
C LEU A 183 0.91 9.79 18.22
N PRO A 184 0.52 10.95 18.79
CA PRO A 184 1.42 11.78 19.59
C PRO A 184 2.01 10.99 20.77
N GLY A 185 3.34 11.01 20.92
CA GLY A 185 4.05 10.31 21.99
C GLY A 185 4.24 8.79 21.78
N ALA A 186 3.83 8.23 20.63
CA ALA A 186 4.16 6.84 20.29
C ALA A 186 5.59 6.66 19.78
N GLY A 187 6.20 7.74 19.30
CA GLY A 187 7.56 7.79 18.78
C GLY A 187 8.61 7.81 19.88
N GLU A 188 9.83 7.45 19.50
CA GLU A 188 11.01 7.65 20.34
C GLU A 188 11.41 9.13 20.36
N ASP A 189 11.81 9.63 21.54
CA ASP A 189 12.18 11.04 21.71
C ASP A 189 13.34 11.42 20.76
N GLY A 190 13.15 12.47 19.98
CA GLY A 190 14.15 12.97 19.03
C GLY A 190 14.26 12.19 17.72
N VAL A 191 13.44 11.15 17.50
CA VAL A 191 13.42 10.39 16.23
C VAL A 191 12.35 10.96 15.30
N ASP A 192 12.75 11.33 14.08
CA ASP A 192 11.83 11.79 13.03
C ASP A 192 11.21 10.58 12.30
N PRO A 193 9.89 10.37 12.38
CA PRO A 193 9.22 9.24 11.74
C PRO A 193 9.43 9.21 10.22
N TRP A 194 9.50 10.36 9.56
CA TRP A 194 9.67 10.44 8.12
C TRP A 194 11.08 10.03 7.68
N LYS A 195 12.10 10.29 8.52
CA LYS A 195 13.45 9.76 8.29
C LYS A 195 13.49 8.25 8.44
N GLU A 196 12.79 7.68 9.42
CA GLU A 196 12.70 6.22 9.56
C GLU A 196 11.93 5.55 8.43
N MET A 197 10.83 6.16 7.97
CA MET A 197 10.14 5.70 6.75
C MET A 197 11.05 5.76 5.52
N LYS A 198 11.85 6.83 5.37
CA LYS A 198 12.82 6.95 4.27
C LYS A 198 13.92 5.87 4.35
N LYS A 199 14.35 5.48 5.54
CA LYS A 199 15.27 4.34 5.73
C LYS A 199 14.59 3.03 5.31
N ALA A 200 13.35 2.80 5.73
CA ALA A 200 12.59 1.60 5.34
C ALA A 200 12.37 1.51 3.82
N ALA A 201 12.00 2.64 3.19
CA ALA A 201 11.88 2.77 1.75
C ALA A 201 13.15 2.36 1.01
N ARG A 202 14.33 2.85 1.44
CA ARG A 202 15.63 2.48 0.85
C ARG A 202 15.96 0.99 1.01
N ILE A 203 15.57 0.36 2.12
CA ILE A 203 15.73 -1.09 2.29
C ILE A 203 14.90 -1.81 1.22
N GLY A 204 13.64 -1.43 1.04
CA GLY A 204 12.78 -2.02 0.02
C GLY A 204 13.28 -1.81 -1.42
N GLU A 205 13.80 -0.62 -1.72
CA GLU A 205 14.48 -0.35 -3.00
C GLU A 205 15.63 -1.33 -3.26
N ASN A 206 16.53 -1.47 -2.29
CA ASN A 206 17.73 -2.30 -2.44
C ASN A 206 17.42 -3.80 -2.54
N GLU A 207 16.35 -4.26 -1.89
CA GLU A 207 15.91 -5.65 -1.93
C GLU A 207 14.97 -5.96 -3.12
N GLY A 208 14.67 -4.95 -3.96
CA GLY A 208 13.82 -5.09 -5.15
C GLY A 208 12.33 -5.29 -4.83
N VAL A 209 11.87 -4.83 -3.66
CA VAL A 209 10.46 -4.87 -3.23
C VAL A 209 10.07 -3.53 -2.59
N ARG A 210 9.46 -2.66 -3.39
CA ARG A 210 9.27 -1.23 -3.08
C ARG A 210 8.00 -0.92 -2.29
N MET A 211 7.38 -1.91 -1.65
CA MET A 211 6.15 -1.71 -0.90
C MET A 211 6.33 -0.79 0.33
N SER A 212 7.54 -0.72 0.90
CA SER A 212 7.88 0.29 1.93
C SER A 212 7.83 1.72 1.40
N GLN A 213 8.22 1.94 0.13
CA GLN A 213 8.07 3.25 -0.53
C GLN A 213 6.60 3.58 -0.75
N ALA A 214 5.79 2.62 -1.23
CA ALA A 214 4.35 2.81 -1.42
C ALA A 214 3.67 3.22 -0.10
N LEU A 215 3.99 2.55 1.01
CA LEU A 215 3.47 2.90 2.33
C LEU A 215 3.89 4.31 2.77
N MET A 216 5.13 4.72 2.49
CA MET A 216 5.60 6.08 2.75
C MET A 216 4.85 7.13 1.94
N ALA A 217 4.63 6.89 0.64
CA ALA A 217 3.87 7.79 -0.21
C ALA A 217 2.41 7.91 0.26
N MET A 218 1.76 6.79 0.61
CA MET A 218 0.40 6.79 1.15
C MET A 218 0.31 7.55 2.49
N ALA A 219 1.26 7.33 3.40
CA ALA A 219 1.31 8.05 4.67
C ALA A 219 1.52 9.56 4.45
N ALA A 220 2.42 9.95 3.55
CA ALA A 220 2.66 11.34 3.18
C ALA A 220 1.41 12.00 2.58
N ASN A 221 0.69 11.28 1.71
CA ASN A 221 -0.56 11.75 1.11
C ASN A 221 -1.63 11.99 2.17
N ASN A 222 -1.81 11.04 3.10
CA ASN A 222 -2.75 11.19 4.22
C ASN A 222 -2.38 12.33 5.17
N ALA A 223 -1.10 12.68 5.26
CA ALA A 223 -0.59 13.82 6.03
C ALA A 223 -0.55 15.13 5.22
N SER A 224 -1.13 15.15 4.01
CA SER A 224 -1.13 16.30 3.09
C SER A 224 0.27 16.86 2.78
N LYS A 225 1.28 15.98 2.75
CA LYS A 225 2.66 16.33 2.41
C LYS A 225 2.93 16.10 0.92
N THR A 226 2.27 16.88 0.06
CA THR A 226 2.28 16.68 -1.40
C THR A 226 3.69 16.59 -1.99
N GLU A 227 4.62 17.47 -1.61
CA GLU A 227 6.00 17.41 -2.11
C GLU A 227 6.72 16.12 -1.72
N LEU A 228 6.48 15.62 -0.51
CA LEU A 228 7.04 14.33 -0.10
C LEU A 228 6.43 13.16 -0.89
N VAL A 229 5.16 13.25 -1.26
CA VAL A 229 4.51 12.26 -2.15
C VAL A 229 5.19 12.29 -3.51
N LYS A 230 5.31 13.47 -4.13
CA LYS A 230 5.98 13.65 -5.43
C LYS A 230 7.41 13.10 -5.40
N ASP A 231 8.21 13.49 -4.41
CA ASP A 231 9.58 13.00 -4.23
C ASP A 231 9.65 11.48 -4.08
N THR A 232 8.70 10.87 -3.37
CA THR A 232 8.64 9.42 -3.23
C THR A 232 8.29 8.73 -4.55
N ILE A 233 7.37 9.31 -5.35
CA ILE A 233 7.03 8.81 -6.68
C ILE A 233 8.24 8.94 -7.64
N ARG A 234 8.97 10.06 -7.61
CA ARG A 234 10.22 10.26 -8.37
C ARG A 234 11.26 9.21 -8.01
N ALA A 235 11.49 9.00 -6.71
CA ALA A 235 12.43 7.99 -6.21
C ALA A 235 12.02 6.57 -6.61
N HIS A 236 10.73 6.26 -6.59
CA HIS A 236 10.20 4.98 -7.04
C HIS A 236 10.45 4.75 -8.54
N ALA A 237 10.10 5.72 -9.39
CA ALA A 237 10.36 5.67 -10.83
C ALA A 237 11.85 5.51 -11.15
N HIS A 238 12.72 6.23 -10.42
CA HIS A 238 14.17 6.06 -10.53
C HIS A 238 14.61 4.66 -10.09
N SER A 239 14.07 4.13 -8.99
CA SER A 239 14.40 2.79 -8.50
C SER A 239 14.01 1.70 -9.50
N LEU A 240 12.85 1.79 -10.16
CA LEU A 240 12.42 0.84 -11.18
C LEU A 240 13.38 0.76 -12.38
N LYS A 241 13.99 1.88 -12.75
CA LYS A 241 14.96 1.94 -13.86
C LYS A 241 16.32 1.32 -13.50
N ASN A 242 16.71 1.36 -12.22
CA ASN A 242 18.08 1.09 -11.79
C ASN A 242 18.25 -0.20 -10.99
N ILE A 243 17.18 -0.72 -10.38
CA ILE A 243 17.23 -1.90 -9.52
C ILE A 243 16.21 -2.92 -10.02
N ALA A 244 16.63 -4.15 -10.27
CA ALA A 244 15.73 -5.22 -10.71
C ALA A 244 14.76 -5.61 -9.58
N SER A 245 13.52 -5.91 -9.93
CA SER A 245 12.53 -6.45 -8.98
C SER A 245 12.94 -7.83 -8.46
N ASN A 246 12.58 -8.10 -7.22
CA ASN A 246 12.83 -9.38 -6.58
C ASN A 246 12.00 -10.48 -7.26
N ARG A 247 12.64 -11.60 -7.64
CA ARG A 247 11.95 -12.67 -8.35
C ARG A 247 10.93 -13.44 -7.51
N GLU A 248 11.18 -13.55 -6.20
CA GLU A 248 10.31 -14.29 -5.29
C GLU A 248 9.08 -13.47 -4.87
N PHE A 249 9.25 -12.15 -4.75
CA PHE A 249 8.21 -11.22 -4.29
C PHE A 249 7.79 -10.21 -5.36
N ASN A 250 7.95 -10.57 -6.63
CA ASN A 250 7.67 -9.68 -7.78
C ASN A 250 6.25 -9.10 -7.73
N LEU A 251 5.25 -9.91 -7.36
CA LEU A 251 3.87 -9.46 -7.21
C LEU A 251 3.74 -8.34 -6.17
N VAL A 252 4.48 -8.40 -5.06
CA VAL A 252 4.45 -7.35 -4.03
C VAL A 252 5.00 -6.05 -4.59
N ASP A 253 6.07 -6.12 -5.37
CA ASP A 253 6.71 -4.97 -5.99
C ASP A 253 5.83 -4.33 -7.08
N ILE A 254 5.15 -5.15 -7.89
CA ILE A 254 4.16 -4.66 -8.87
C ILE A 254 2.96 -4.03 -8.14
N MET A 255 2.43 -4.66 -7.09
CA MET A 255 1.36 -4.05 -6.29
C MET A 255 1.78 -2.73 -5.64
N ALA A 256 3.05 -2.59 -5.22
CA ALA A 256 3.59 -1.33 -4.74
C ALA A 256 3.61 -0.27 -5.85
N THR A 257 3.99 -0.67 -7.06
CA THR A 257 4.00 0.19 -8.26
C THR A 257 2.58 0.63 -8.63
N ASP A 258 1.60 -0.26 -8.55
CA ASP A 258 0.18 0.05 -8.77
C ASP A 258 -0.32 1.10 -7.75
N MET A 259 0.04 0.95 -6.46
CA MET A 259 -0.30 1.93 -5.42
C MET A 259 0.35 3.30 -5.65
N ILE A 260 1.63 3.32 -6.02
CA ILE A 260 2.37 4.55 -6.35
C ILE A 260 1.76 5.22 -7.59
N THR A 261 1.41 4.44 -8.61
CA THR A 261 0.77 4.94 -9.83
C THR A 261 -0.61 5.52 -9.53
N ALA A 262 -1.41 4.89 -8.66
CA ALA A 262 -2.71 5.43 -8.25
C ALA A 262 -2.60 6.77 -7.52
N LEU A 263 -1.55 6.97 -6.71
CA LEU A 263 -1.26 8.26 -6.09
C LEU A 263 -0.86 9.31 -7.14
N SER A 264 0.03 8.94 -8.07
CA SER A 264 0.42 9.81 -9.18
C SER A 264 -0.79 10.22 -10.03
N ASP A 265 -1.65 9.26 -10.37
CA ASP A 265 -2.88 9.50 -11.14
C ASP A 265 -3.83 10.43 -10.42
N SER A 266 -3.94 10.30 -9.09
CA SER A 266 -4.78 11.19 -8.28
C SER A 266 -4.25 12.62 -8.32
N LEU A 267 -2.94 12.81 -8.15
CA LEU A 267 -2.28 14.11 -8.23
C LEU A 267 -2.49 14.77 -9.60
N TRP A 268 -2.21 14.06 -10.69
CA TRP A 268 -2.43 14.56 -12.06
C TRP A 268 -3.89 14.86 -12.33
N THR A 269 -4.80 14.03 -11.83
CA THR A 269 -6.24 14.20 -12.04
C THR A 269 -6.78 15.41 -11.29
N GLU A 270 -6.31 15.63 -10.05
CA GLU A 270 -6.69 16.81 -9.26
C GLU A 270 -6.18 18.11 -9.89
N ALA A 271 -4.96 18.09 -10.45
CA ALA A 271 -4.35 19.28 -11.03
C ALA A 271 -4.86 19.61 -12.44
N LEU A 272 -4.92 18.60 -13.33
CA LEU A 272 -5.15 18.79 -14.77
C LEU A 272 -6.37 18.02 -15.32
N GLY A 273 -7.04 17.21 -14.51
CA GLY A 273 -8.23 16.45 -14.95
C GLY A 273 -7.92 15.18 -15.76
N HIS A 274 -6.66 14.76 -15.85
CA HIS A 274 -6.28 13.50 -16.49
C HIS A 274 -5.26 12.72 -15.64
N ARG A 275 -5.05 11.43 -15.96
CA ARG A 275 -4.09 10.57 -15.25
C ARG A 275 -2.65 10.95 -15.55
N THR A 276 -1.72 10.32 -14.83
CA THR A 276 -0.29 10.36 -15.16
C THR A 276 -0.12 10.00 -16.64
N PRO A 277 0.59 10.82 -17.44
CA PRO A 277 0.89 10.47 -18.82
C PRO A 277 1.58 9.11 -18.93
N HIS A 278 1.31 8.37 -20.00
CA HIS A 278 1.94 7.08 -20.22
C HIS A 278 3.47 7.22 -20.26
N GLY A 279 4.18 6.47 -19.40
CA GLY A 279 5.64 6.57 -19.26
C GLY A 279 6.12 7.78 -18.45
N GLY A 280 5.22 8.61 -17.94
CA GLY A 280 5.49 9.81 -17.13
C GLY A 280 5.49 9.57 -15.62
N LEU A 281 5.57 8.31 -15.16
CA LEU A 281 5.67 8.05 -13.72
C LEU A 281 6.97 8.68 -13.18
N GLY A 282 6.83 9.53 -12.16
CA GLY A 282 7.95 10.30 -11.61
C GLY A 282 8.13 11.69 -12.25
N THR A 283 7.19 12.17 -13.06
CA THR A 283 7.13 13.57 -13.49
C THR A 283 5.81 14.21 -13.08
N PHE A 284 5.80 15.54 -12.99
CA PHE A 284 4.66 16.35 -12.58
C PHE A 284 4.49 17.58 -13.47
N TRP A 285 3.27 18.11 -13.50
CA TRP A 285 2.87 19.26 -14.33
C TRP A 285 3.56 20.57 -13.93
N ASP A 286 4.15 20.62 -12.75
CA ASP A 286 4.86 21.76 -12.17
C ASP A 286 6.36 21.49 -11.98
N ASP A 287 6.89 20.47 -12.65
CA ASP A 287 8.34 20.32 -12.79
C ASP A 287 8.86 21.52 -13.58
N VAL A 288 9.86 22.22 -13.03
CA VAL A 288 10.55 23.31 -13.73
C VAL A 288 11.47 22.66 -14.76
N ASP A 289 11.31 22.99 -16.05
CA ASP A 289 12.31 22.65 -17.05
C ASP A 289 13.60 23.41 -16.72
N GLU A 290 14.69 22.70 -16.44
CA GLU A 290 15.99 23.31 -16.18
C GLU A 290 16.47 24.17 -17.38
N ASP A 291 15.97 23.88 -18.59
CA ASP A 291 16.22 24.64 -19.82
C ASP A 291 15.51 26.02 -19.87
N ASP A 292 14.42 26.22 -19.12
CA ASP A 292 13.72 27.52 -19.05
C ASP A 292 14.42 28.51 -18.10
N VAL A 293 15.29 28.00 -17.20
CA VAL A 293 16.06 28.83 -16.25
C VAL A 293 17.31 29.44 -16.92
N GLU A 294 17.84 28.83 -17.97
CA GLU A 294 19.00 29.37 -18.72
C GLU A 294 18.64 30.54 -19.64
N LEU A 295 17.34 30.72 -19.97
CA LEU A 295 16.84 31.82 -20.79
C LEU A 295 16.54 33.11 -20.01
N ASP A 296 16.62 33.07 -18.68
CA ASP A 296 16.38 34.23 -17.79
C ASP A 296 17.70 34.90 -17.34
N ILE A 297 18.85 34.53 -17.95
CA ILE A 297 20.07 35.33 -17.86
C ILE A 297 19.93 36.51 -18.83
N ASP A 298 19.56 37.63 -18.23
CA ASP A 298 19.37 38.97 -18.79
C ASP A 298 20.34 39.31 -19.94
N ILE A 299 19.78 39.51 -21.15
CA ILE A 299 20.50 39.99 -22.33
C ILE A 299 20.79 41.51 -22.24
N ASP A 300 20.35 42.20 -21.18
CA ASP A 300 20.63 43.64 -21.00
C ASP A 300 22.02 43.96 -20.42
N ASP A 301 22.91 42.97 -20.22
CA ASP A 301 24.28 43.14 -19.70
C ASP A 301 25.42 42.82 -20.72
N LEU A 302 25.16 42.91 -22.03
CA LEU A 302 26.17 42.76 -23.12
C LEU A 302 26.40 44.04 -23.95
#